data_AF-A0A960U0Y7-F1
#
_entry.id   AF-A0A960U0Y7-F1
#
_cell.length_a   1.000
_cell.length_b   1.000
_cell.length_c   1.000
_cell.angle_alpha   90.00
_cell.angle_beta   90.00
_cell.angle_gamma   90.00
#
_symmetry.space_group_name_H-M   'P 1'
#
loop_
_entity.id
_entity.type
_entity.pdbx_description
1 polymer ?
#
loop_
_entity_poly.entity_id
_entity_poly.type
_entity_poly.pdbx_seq_one_letter_code
_entity_poly.pdbx_strand_id
1 'polypeptide(L)'
;IDRGMSPLRDFMLRQTREKDLGLFMKVSHNPKPTTVADIPNHVIIPAFILSELKTSFIIGFMIYLPFLIIDLVIAAILMSMGMMMLPPVMISLPFKLLIFVLADGWYLLVGSLVESFHV
;
A
#
# COMPACT_ATOMS: atom_id res chain seq x y z
N ILE A 1 26.86 16.43 -2.49
CA ILE A 1 25.39 16.19 -2.39
C ILE A 1 24.87 15.59 -3.70
N ASP A 2 25.26 16.13 -4.86
CA ASP A 2 24.74 15.69 -6.17
C ASP A 2 24.97 14.20 -6.50
N ARG A 3 26.11 13.62 -6.12
CA ARG A 3 26.40 12.20 -6.35
C ARG A 3 25.52 11.24 -5.53
N GLY A 4 25.04 11.66 -4.36
CA GLY A 4 24.17 10.84 -3.52
C GLY A 4 22.71 10.86 -3.96
N MET A 5 22.31 11.91 -4.67
CA MET A 5 20.93 12.07 -5.16
C MET A 5 20.66 11.24 -6.41
N SER A 6 21.67 10.96 -7.25
CA SER A 6 21.51 10.18 -8.47
C SER A 6 20.89 8.78 -8.25
N PRO A 7 21.43 7.91 -7.36
CA PRO A 7 20.83 6.58 -7.16
C PRO A 7 19.42 6.64 -6.54
N LEU A 8 19.14 7.65 -5.70
CA LEU A 8 17.82 7.87 -5.13
C LEU A 8 16.80 8.29 -6.20
N ARG A 9 17.21 9.15 -7.15
CA ARG A 9 16.38 9.53 -8.28
C ARG A 9 16.03 8.32 -9.15
N ASP A 10 17.03 7.49 -9.48
CA ASP A 10 16.82 6.30 -10.29
C ASP A 10 15.84 5.32 -9.61
N PHE A 11 15.99 5.14 -8.29
CA PHE A 11 15.04 4.34 -7.49
C PHE A 11 13.62 4.92 -7.52
N MET A 12 13.46 6.22 -7.22
CA MET A 12 12.14 6.86 -7.22
C MET A 12 11.48 6.77 -8.60
N LEU A 13 12.23 6.98 -9.67
CA LEU A 13 11.72 6.92 -11.05
C LEU A 13 11.26 5.51 -11.44
N ARG A 14 11.91 4.45 -10.95
CA ARG A 14 11.47 3.06 -11.18
C ARG A 14 10.14 2.74 -10.50
N GLN A 15 9.90 3.34 -9.34
CA GLN A 15 8.68 3.09 -8.54
C GLN A 15 7.54 4.07 -8.81
N THR A 16 7.84 5.25 -9.37
CA THR A 16 6.84 6.27 -9.69
C THR A 16 6.04 5.88 -10.93
N ARG A 17 4.72 5.97 -10.84
CA ARG A 17 3.85 5.71 -12.00
C ARG A 17 3.91 6.89 -12.97
N GLU A 18 4.01 6.62 -14.27
CA GLU A 18 4.06 7.67 -15.31
C GLU A 18 2.89 8.64 -15.24
N LYS A 19 1.70 8.15 -14.86
CA LYS A 19 0.50 8.98 -14.69
C LYS A 19 0.65 10.00 -13.56
N ASP A 20 1.23 9.58 -12.44
CA ASP A 20 1.40 10.43 -11.26
C ASP A 20 2.55 11.43 -11.49
N LEU A 21 3.62 10.98 -12.18
CA LEU A 21 4.68 11.87 -12.66
C LEU A 21 4.16 12.93 -13.64
N GLY A 22 3.31 12.51 -14.58
CA GLY A 22 2.67 13.40 -15.55
C GLY A 22 1.75 14.43 -14.91
N LEU A 23 1.09 14.09 -13.79
CA LEU A 23 0.28 15.03 -13.02
C LEU A 23 1.16 16.16 -12.44
N PHE A 24 2.23 15.80 -11.73
CA PHE A 24 3.10 16.81 -11.12
C PHE A 24 3.90 17.60 -12.15
N MET A 25 4.26 17.00 -13.29
CA MET A 25 4.84 17.73 -14.43
C MET A 25 3.90 18.84 -14.93
N LYS A 26 2.61 18.53 -15.14
CA LYS A 26 1.58 19.51 -15.56
C LYS A 26 1.41 20.64 -14.54
N VAL A 27 1.36 20.30 -13.25
CA VAL A 27 1.20 21.28 -12.16
C VAL A 27 2.43 22.19 -12.05
N SER A 28 3.62 21.66 -12.30
CA SER A 28 4.87 22.41 -12.16
C SER A 28 5.12 23.45 -13.26
N HIS A 29 4.29 23.50 -14.32
CA HIS A 29 4.46 24.38 -15.48
C HIS A 29 5.86 24.32 -16.14
N ASN A 30 6.60 23.24 -15.90
CA ASN A 30 7.93 23.07 -16.48
C ASN A 30 7.84 22.72 -17.97
N PRO A 31 8.86 23.08 -18.77
CA PRO A 31 8.96 22.63 -20.14
C PRO A 31 8.97 21.09 -20.19
N LYS A 32 8.43 20.54 -21.28
CA LYS A 32 8.34 19.09 -21.46
C LYS A 32 9.77 18.51 -21.43
N PRO A 33 10.08 17.59 -20.51
CA PRO A 33 11.41 17.03 -20.39
C PRO A 33 11.73 16.20 -21.62
N THR A 34 12.96 16.30 -22.11
CA THR A 34 13.44 15.54 -23.27
C THR A 34 13.97 14.18 -22.81
N THR A 35 14.52 14.14 -21.61
CA THR A 35 15.02 12.94 -20.94
C THR A 35 14.50 12.83 -19.51
N VAL A 36 14.52 11.63 -18.95
CA VAL A 36 14.13 11.37 -17.54
C VAL A 36 15.05 12.12 -16.55
N ALA A 37 16.29 12.41 -16.96
CA ALA A 37 17.24 13.19 -16.19
C ALA A 37 16.82 14.66 -16.02
N ASP A 38 16.07 15.22 -16.97
CA ASP A 38 15.63 16.62 -16.97
C ASP A 38 14.50 16.89 -15.96
N ILE A 39 13.92 15.83 -15.38
CA ILE A 39 12.78 15.96 -14.47
C ILE A 39 13.27 16.52 -13.13
N PRO A 40 12.75 17.66 -12.66
CA PRO A 40 13.20 18.26 -11.41
C PRO A 40 12.87 17.41 -10.17
N ASN A 41 13.72 17.48 -9.14
CA ASN A 41 13.51 16.76 -7.87
C ASN A 41 12.17 17.14 -7.20
N HIS A 42 11.75 18.41 -7.28
CA HIS A 42 10.49 18.88 -6.71
C HIS A 42 9.25 18.35 -7.44
N VAL A 43 9.42 17.65 -8.56
CA VAL A 43 8.36 16.93 -9.27
C VAL A 43 8.43 15.44 -8.95
N ILE A 44 9.62 14.83 -9.00
CA ILE A 44 9.80 13.39 -8.77
C ILE A 44 9.40 13.00 -7.34
N ILE A 45 9.87 13.74 -6.34
CA ILE A 45 9.64 13.40 -4.93
C ILE A 45 8.14 13.31 -4.60
N PRO A 46 7.30 14.35 -4.86
CA PRO A 46 5.88 14.25 -4.57
C PRO A 46 5.13 13.24 -5.46
N ALA A 47 5.57 13.04 -6.72
CA ALA A 47 5.00 12.02 -7.60
C ALA A 47 5.26 10.59 -7.09
N PHE A 48 6.48 10.34 -6.60
CA PHE A 48 6.86 9.09 -5.94
C PHE A 48 6.01 8.85 -4.70
N ILE A 49 5.91 9.83 -3.80
CA ILE A 49 5.10 9.72 -2.57
C ILE A 49 3.64 9.39 -2.91
N LEU A 50 3.04 10.05 -3.91
CA LEU A 50 1.68 9.75 -4.34
C LEU A 50 1.54 8.32 -4.87
N SER A 51 2.50 7.88 -5.70
CA SER A 51 2.53 6.53 -6.27
C SER A 51 2.60 5.47 -5.17
N GLU A 52 3.48 5.68 -4.19
CA GLU A 52 3.68 4.78 -3.04
C GLU A 52 2.46 4.75 -2.12
N LEU A 53 1.87 5.91 -1.80
CA LEU A 53 0.63 5.95 -1.01
C LEU A 53 -0.46 5.13 -1.68
N LYS A 54 -0.67 5.30 -2.99
CA LYS A 54 -1.66 4.53 -3.73
C LYS A 54 -1.39 3.02 -3.67
N THR A 55 -0.13 2.62 -3.86
CA THR A 55 0.28 1.21 -3.77
C THR A 55 0.05 0.67 -2.36
N SER A 56 0.42 1.41 -1.31
CA SER A 56 0.21 1.01 0.09
C SER A 56 -1.28 0.86 0.46
N PHE A 57 -2.17 1.69 -0.09
CA PHE A 57 -3.61 1.55 0.13
C PHE A 57 -4.17 0.29 -0.53
N ILE A 58 -3.68 -0.06 -1.72
CA ILE A 58 -4.09 -1.30 -2.40
C ILE A 58 -3.61 -2.51 -1.60
N ILE A 59 -2.35 -2.53 -1.17
CA ILE A 59 -1.78 -3.60 -0.34
C ILE A 59 -2.57 -3.72 0.98
N GLY A 60 -2.77 -2.60 1.68
CA GLY A 60 -3.54 -2.57 2.93
C GLY A 60 -4.97 -3.07 2.76
N PHE A 61 -5.64 -2.70 1.66
CA PHE A 61 -6.98 -3.21 1.34
C PHE A 61 -6.99 -4.72 1.09
N MET A 62 -6.04 -5.24 0.32
CA MET A 62 -5.91 -6.68 0.06
C MET A 62 -5.68 -7.49 1.33
N ILE A 63 -4.84 -6.98 2.23
CA ILE A 63 -4.57 -7.60 3.55
C ILE A 63 -5.82 -7.55 4.44
N TYR A 64 -6.57 -6.45 4.39
CA TYR A 64 -7.76 -6.26 5.23
C TYR A 64 -8.95 -7.17 4.81
N LEU A 65 -9.07 -7.48 3.53
CA LEU A 65 -10.18 -8.24 2.96
C LEU A 65 -10.49 -9.58 3.66
N PRO A 66 -9.54 -10.49 3.91
CA PRO A 66 -9.82 -11.73 4.64
C PRO A 66 -10.34 -11.49 6.05
N PHE A 67 -9.83 -10.47 6.75
CA PHE A 67 -10.29 -10.14 8.10
C PHE A 67 -11.72 -9.57 8.11
N LEU A 68 -12.07 -8.79 7.09
CA LEU A 68 -13.43 -8.30 6.90
C LEU A 68 -14.42 -9.46 6.72
N ILE A 69 -14.05 -10.47 5.93
CA ILE A 69 -14.89 -11.66 5.72
C ILE A 69 -15.14 -12.39 7.04
N ILE A 70 -14.10 -12.54 7.88
CA ILE A 70 -14.23 -13.15 9.22
C ILE A 70 -15.22 -12.36 10.08
N ASP A 71 -15.11 -11.03 10.10
CA ASP A 71 -16.03 -10.18 10.86
C ASP A 71 -17.48 -10.34 10.40
N LEU A 72 -17.72 -10.34 9.08
CA LEU A 72 -19.05 -10.47 8.51
C LEU A 72 -19.68 -11.84 8.83
N VAL A 73 -18.91 -12.92 8.70
CA VAL A 73 -19.35 -14.28 8.99
C VAL A 73 -19.69 -14.43 10.48
N ILE A 74 -18.81 -13.96 11.37
CA ILE A 74 -19.04 -14.07 12.82
C ILE A 74 -20.23 -13.22 13.26
N ALA A 75 -20.38 -12.01 12.71
CA ALA A 75 -21.56 -11.18 12.97
C ALA A 75 -22.86 -11.88 12.54
N ALA A 76 -22.89 -12.49 11.34
CA ALA A 76 -24.05 -13.22 10.84
C ALA A 76 -24.42 -14.42 11.73
N ILE A 77 -23.42 -15.18 12.20
CA ILE A 77 -23.62 -16.33 13.11
C ILE A 77 -24.17 -15.86 14.46
N LEU A 78 -23.58 -14.82 15.07
CA LEU A 78 -24.05 -14.31 16.36
C LEU A 78 -25.48 -13.77 16.29
N MET A 79 -25.82 -13.06 15.20
CA MET A 79 -27.18 -12.59 14.94
C MET A 79 -28.16 -13.78 14.80
N SER A 80 -27.75 -14.83 14.10
CA SER A 80 -28.56 -16.05 13.96
C SER A 80 -28.80 -16.78 15.29
N MET A 81 -27.89 -16.65 16.26
CA MET A 81 -28.04 -17.21 17.61
C MET A 81 -28.86 -16.32 18.56
N GLY A 82 -29.31 -15.14 18.10
CA GLY A 82 -30.03 -14.17 18.93
C GLY A 82 -29.13 -13.40 19.91
N MET A 83 -27.80 -13.50 19.80
CA MET A 83 -26.85 -12.84 20.70
C MET A 83 -26.52 -11.41 20.23
N MET A 84 -27.53 -10.53 20.25
CA MET A 84 -27.37 -9.14 19.80
C MET A 84 -26.53 -8.26 20.74
N MET A 85 -26.36 -8.68 22.00
CA MET A 85 -25.68 -7.90 23.04
C MET A 85 -24.16 -8.13 23.09
N LEU A 86 -23.66 -9.18 22.43
CA LEU A 86 -22.22 -9.46 22.38
C LEU A 86 -21.60 -8.77 21.17
N PRO A 87 -20.57 -7.91 21.35
CA PRO A 87 -19.89 -7.29 20.23
C PRO A 87 -19.20 -8.35 19.34
N PRO A 88 -19.55 -8.47 18.05
CA PRO A 88 -18.96 -9.48 17.17
C PRO A 88 -17.44 -9.43 17.07
N VAL A 89 -16.87 -8.22 17.23
CA VAL A 89 -15.43 -7.96 17.19
C VAL A 89 -14.67 -8.71 18.29
N MET A 90 -15.26 -8.85 19.49
CA MET A 90 -14.63 -9.58 20.59
C MET A 90 -14.48 -11.07 20.26
N ILE A 91 -15.46 -11.62 19.56
CA ILE A 91 -15.45 -13.02 19.14
C ILE A 91 -14.55 -13.19 17.91
N SER A 92 -14.53 -12.24 16.97
CA SER A 92 -13.73 -12.37 15.75
C SER A 92 -12.23 -12.21 15.94
N LEU A 93 -11.80 -11.41 16.92
CA LEU A 93 -10.38 -11.17 17.21
C LEU A 93 -9.53 -12.46 17.33
N PRO A 94 -9.87 -13.46 18.18
CA PRO A 94 -9.09 -14.68 18.29
C PRO A 94 -9.03 -15.47 16.98
N PHE A 95 -10.09 -15.50 16.18
CA PHE A 95 -10.08 -16.18 14.87
C PHE A 95 -9.18 -15.48 13.86
N LYS A 96 -9.19 -14.14 13.85
CA LYS A 96 -8.27 -13.35 13.00
C LYS A 96 -6.82 -13.65 13.35
N LEU A 97 -6.49 -13.64 14.64
CA LEU A 97 -5.13 -13.96 15.11
C LEU A 97 -4.74 -15.39 14.76
N LEU A 98 -5.64 -16.35 14.94
CA LEU A 98 -5.40 -17.75 14.60
C LEU A 98 -5.09 -17.91 13.10
N ILE A 99 -5.95 -17.39 12.21
CA ILE A 99 -5.74 -17.48 10.77
C ILE A 99 -4.45 -16.77 10.35
N PHE A 100 -4.18 -15.60 10.93
CA PHE A 100 -2.97 -14.85 10.61
C PHE A 100 -1.69 -15.61 10.99
N VAL A 101 -1.67 -16.27 12.15
CA VAL A 101 -0.53 -17.10 12.57
C VAL A 101 -0.44 -18.38 11.75
N LEU A 102 -1.57 -19.06 11.48
CA LEU A 102 -1.58 -20.30 10.69
C LEU A 102 -1.14 -20.11 9.24
N ALA A 103 -1.42 -18.94 8.67
CA ALA A 103 -0.99 -18.58 7.32
C ALA A 103 0.45 -18.06 7.25
N ASP A 104 1.19 -18.03 8.38
CA ASP A 104 2.48 -17.34 8.49
C ASP A 104 2.42 -15.90 7.98
N GLY A 105 1.42 -15.15 8.47
CA GLY A 105 1.05 -13.84 7.96
C GLY A 105 2.19 -12.82 8.02
N TRP A 106 3.07 -12.89 9.03
CA TRP A 106 4.24 -12.00 9.10
C TRP A 106 5.22 -12.26 7.95
N TYR A 107 5.51 -13.51 7.64
CA TYR A 107 6.38 -13.86 6.52
C TYR A 107 5.78 -13.39 5.19
N LEU A 108 4.49 -13.66 4.96
CA LEU A 108 3.81 -13.23 3.74
C LEU A 108 3.78 -11.71 3.59
N LEU A 109 3.51 -10.97 4.67
CA LEU A 109 3.47 -9.51 4.65
C LEU A 109 4.84 -8.91 4.35
N VAL A 110 5.87 -9.31 5.11
CA VAL A 110 7.23 -8.78 4.94
C VAL A 110 7.81 -9.21 3.59
N GLY A 111 7.61 -10.46 3.19
CA GLY A 111 8.03 -10.98 1.89
C GLY A 111 7.39 -10.20 0.74
N SER A 112 6.07 -10.00 0.76
CA SER A 112 5.35 -9.26 -0.28
C SER A 112 5.80 -7.80 -0.35
N LEU A 113 6.13 -7.16 0.78
CA LEU A 113 6.66 -5.80 0.79
C LEU A 113 8.05 -5.74 0.16
N VAL A 114 8.95 -6.67 0.52
CA VAL A 114 10.31 -6.72 -0.04
C VAL A 114 10.26 -6.98 -1.55
N GLU A 115 9.43 -7.92 -2.00
CA GLU A 115 9.21 -8.20 -3.43
C GLU A 115 8.61 -7.01 -4.16
N SER A 116 7.72 -6.24 -3.54
CA SER A 116 7.13 -5.04 -4.14
C SER A 116 8.18 -3.99 -4.52
N PHE A 117 9.26 -3.87 -3.75
CA PHE A 117 10.25 -2.82 -3.96
C PHE A 117 11.34 -3.14 -4.99
N HIS A 118 11.33 -4.33 -5.64
CA HIS A 118 12.28 -4.76 -6.68
C HIS A 118 13.60 -3.97 -6.66
N VAL A 119 14.39 -4.20 -5.59
CA VAL A 119 15.71 -3.57 -5.42
C VAL A 119 16.67 -4.12 -6.47
#